data_AF-A0A177KKL4-F1
#
_entry.id   AF-A0A177KKL4-F1
#
_cell.length_a   1.000
_cell.length_b   1.000
_cell.length_c   1.000
_cell.angle_alpha   90.00
_cell.angle_beta   90.00
_cell.angle_gamma   90.00
#
_symmetry.space_group_name_H-M   'P 1'
#
loop_
_entity.id
_entity.type
_entity.pdbx_description
1 polymer ?
#
loop_
_entity_poly.entity_id
_entity_poly.type
_entity_poly.pdbx_seq_one_letter_code
_entity_poly.pdbx_strand_id
1 'polypeptide(L)'
;MKNCLRKIRREADITQQELADAVNTTRQTIHAIERGKIKTTSSYELLLSIARFFEKEVSDIFFIDNGRQELQKRNTVKREKVTKEVS
;
A
#
# COMPACT_ATOMS: atom_id res chain seq x y z
N MET A 1 -12.44 -2.45 2.16
CA MET A 1 -11.04 -2.15 2.53
C MET A 1 -10.67 -0.79 1.97
N LYS A 2 -10.16 0.12 2.80
CA LYS A 2 -9.63 1.41 2.36
C LYS A 2 -8.19 1.22 1.88
N ASN A 3 -7.70 2.12 1.03
CA ASN A 3 -6.32 2.12 0.56
C ASN A 3 -5.87 3.52 0.16
N CYS A 4 -4.57 3.74 0.10
CA CYS A 4 -3.95 4.95 -0.40
C CYS A 4 -3.18 4.73 -1.72
N LEU A 5 -3.46 3.62 -2.43
CA LEU A 5 -2.73 3.20 -3.63
C LEU A 5 -2.68 4.29 -4.70
N ARG A 6 -3.80 5.00 -4.92
CA ARG A 6 -3.87 6.10 -5.90
C ARG A 6 -2.90 7.24 -5.58
N LYS A 7 -2.69 7.53 -4.28
CA LYS A 7 -1.76 8.56 -3.84
C LYS A 7 -0.33 8.12 -4.10
N ILE A 8 0.04 6.92 -3.64
CA ILE A 8 1.39 6.35 -3.81
C ILE A 8 1.75 6.27 -5.30
N ARG A 9 0.83 5.78 -6.13
CA ARG A 9 1.04 5.67 -7.58
C ARG A 9 1.32 7.03 -8.23
N ARG A 10 0.62 8.09 -7.80
CA ARG A 10 0.83 9.45 -8.30
C ARG A 10 2.14 10.06 -7.79
N GLU A 11 2.55 9.73 -6.57
CA GLU A 11 3.86 10.14 -6.03
C GLU A 11 5.02 9.48 -6.78
N ALA A 12 4.81 8.26 -7.30
CA ALA A 12 5.75 7.55 -8.14
C ALA A 12 5.68 7.93 -9.64
N ASP A 13 4.82 8.89 -10.02
CA ASP A 13 4.60 9.34 -11.40
C ASP A 13 4.35 8.24 -12.44
N ILE A 14 3.66 7.16 -12.05
CA ILE A 14 3.29 6.08 -12.98
C ILE A 14 1.78 6.03 -13.22
N THR A 15 1.38 5.54 -14.38
CA THR A 15 0.00 5.30 -14.79
C THR A 15 -0.56 4.01 -14.17
N GLN A 16 -1.89 3.84 -14.25
CA GLN A 16 -2.54 2.59 -13.82
C GLN A 16 -2.12 1.39 -14.67
N GLN A 17 -1.76 1.62 -15.94
CA GLN A 17 -1.33 0.57 -16.86
C GLN A 17 0.08 0.09 -16.48
N GLU A 18 1.01 1.00 -16.27
CA GLU A 18 2.39 0.66 -15.85
C GLU A 18 2.42 -0.10 -14.52
N LEU A 19 1.61 0.33 -13.54
CA LEU A 19 1.49 -0.42 -12.29
C LEU A 19 0.90 -1.81 -12.53
N ALA A 20 -0.09 -1.94 -13.42
CA ALA A 20 -0.71 -3.22 -13.72
C ALA A 20 0.29 -4.19 -14.37
N ASP A 21 1.07 -3.69 -15.32
CA ASP A 21 2.10 -4.46 -16.02
C ASP A 21 3.20 -4.90 -15.03
N ALA A 22 3.63 -4.01 -14.14
CA ALA A 22 4.67 -4.31 -13.14
C ALA A 22 4.27 -5.39 -12.13
N VAL A 23 2.98 -5.50 -11.79
CA VAL A 23 2.47 -6.48 -10.81
C VAL A 23 1.69 -7.63 -11.46
N ASN A 24 1.84 -7.81 -12.78
CA ASN A 24 1.19 -8.86 -13.57
C ASN A 24 -0.34 -8.93 -13.35
N THR A 25 -1.01 -7.78 -13.47
CA THR A 25 -2.46 -7.70 -13.38
C THR A 25 -3.04 -6.83 -14.50
N THR A 26 -4.34 -6.55 -14.45
CA THR A 26 -5.01 -5.69 -15.43
C THR A 26 -5.18 -4.27 -14.90
N ARG A 27 -5.19 -3.28 -15.79
CA ARG A 27 -5.52 -1.89 -15.46
C ARG A 27 -6.87 -1.77 -14.75
N GLN A 28 -7.84 -2.61 -15.13
CA GLN A 28 -9.16 -2.69 -14.51
C GLN A 28 -9.07 -3.13 -13.05
N THR A 29 -8.17 -4.08 -12.74
CA THR A 29 -7.86 -4.49 -11.36
C THR A 29 -7.32 -3.33 -10.56
N ILE A 30 -6.29 -2.63 -11.05
CA ILE A 30 -5.71 -1.46 -10.37
C ILE A 30 -6.79 -0.38 -10.16
N HIS A 31 -7.59 -0.08 -11.19
CA HIS A 31 -8.69 0.88 -11.10
C HIS A 31 -9.77 0.48 -10.07
N ALA A 32 -10.10 -0.81 -9.96
CA ALA A 32 -11.04 -1.31 -8.96
C ALA A 32 -10.47 -1.19 -7.53
N ILE A 33 -9.18 -1.51 -7.36
CA ILE A 33 -8.46 -1.36 -6.10
C ILE A 33 -8.46 0.10 -5.66
N GLU A 34 -8.06 1.03 -6.52
CA GLU A 34 -8.01 2.47 -6.19
C GLU A 34 -9.38 3.05 -5.78
N ARG A 35 -10.49 2.48 -6.27
CA ARG A 35 -11.85 2.88 -5.87
C ARG A 35 -12.37 2.20 -4.61
N GLY A 36 -11.55 1.38 -3.96
CA GLY A 36 -11.96 0.60 -2.78
C GLY A 36 -12.95 -0.53 -3.12
N LYS A 37 -13.17 -0.83 -4.40
CA LYS A 37 -13.97 -1.97 -4.87
C LYS A 37 -13.13 -3.24 -4.85
N ILE A 38 -12.48 -3.49 -3.72
CA ILE A 38 -11.81 -4.77 -3.46
C ILE A 38 -12.93 -5.76 -3.19
N LYS A 39 -13.47 -6.31 -4.27
CA LYS A 39 -14.13 -7.60 -4.18
C LYS A 39 -13.03 -8.62 -3.91
N THR A 40 -13.41 -9.62 -3.13
CA THR A 40 -12.68 -10.77 -2.57
C THR A 40 -11.75 -11.56 -3.53
N THR A 41 -11.42 -11.03 -4.70
CA THR A 41 -10.62 -11.62 -5.78
C THR A 41 -9.20 -11.06 -5.92
N SER A 42 -8.81 -10.00 -5.19
CA SER A 42 -7.38 -9.66 -5.09
C SER A 42 -6.71 -10.69 -4.19
N SER A 43 -5.96 -11.62 -4.77
CA SER A 43 -5.15 -12.56 -4.00
C SER A 43 -4.20 -11.80 -3.07
N TYR A 44 -3.88 -12.40 -1.93
CA TYR A 44 -2.85 -11.88 -1.02
C TYR A 44 -1.53 -11.59 -1.77
N GLU A 45 -1.22 -12.41 -2.79
CA GLU A 45 -0.07 -12.24 -3.67
C GLU A 45 -0.08 -10.92 -4.45
N LEU A 46 -1.24 -10.44 -4.92
CA LEU A 46 -1.33 -9.15 -5.61
C LEU A 46 -1.06 -7.99 -4.64
N LEU A 47 -1.62 -8.05 -3.43
CA LEU A 47 -1.36 -7.04 -2.40
C LEU A 47 0.12 -7.01 -2.03
N LEU A 48 0.75 -8.18 -1.87
CA LEU A 48 2.16 -8.31 -1.59
C LEU A 48 3.02 -7.81 -2.76
N SER A 49 2.62 -8.06 -4.00
CA SER A 49 3.38 -7.63 -5.18
C SER A 49 3.33 -6.12 -5.36
N ILE A 50 2.17 -5.50 -5.11
CA ILE A 50 2.05 -4.04 -5.05
C ILE A 50 2.90 -3.45 -3.92
N ALA A 51 2.85 -4.05 -2.73
CA ALA A 51 3.64 -3.63 -1.59
C ALA A 51 5.16 -3.69 -1.88
N ARG A 52 5.62 -4.79 -2.49
CA ARG A 52 7.01 -4.96 -2.93
C ARG A 52 7.39 -3.94 -4.01
N PHE A 53 6.52 -3.70 -4.98
CA PHE A 53 6.78 -2.72 -6.05
C PHE A 53 7.01 -1.31 -5.51
N PHE A 54 6.33 -0.93 -4.43
CA PHE A 54 6.51 0.39 -3.78
C PHE A 54 7.45 0.37 -2.57
N GLU A 55 8.12 -0.76 -2.29
CA GLU A 55 8.97 -0.95 -1.11
C GLU A 55 8.29 -0.55 0.22
N LYS A 56 7.01 -0.93 0.36
CA LYS A 56 6.17 -0.61 1.52
C LYS A 56 5.59 -1.87 2.13
N GLU A 57 5.12 -1.78 3.37
CA GLU A 57 4.33 -2.86 3.96
C GLU A 57 2.90 -2.83 3.40
N VAL A 58 2.26 -4.00 3.32
CA VAL A 58 0.86 -4.11 2.86
C VAL A 58 -0.07 -3.24 3.71
N SER A 59 0.19 -3.14 5.02
CA SER A 59 -0.54 -2.31 5.98
C SER A 59 -0.44 -0.80 5.73
N ASP A 60 0.65 -0.33 5.11
CA ASP A 60 0.82 1.09 4.79
C ASP A 60 -0.04 1.49 3.59
N ILE A 61 -0.31 0.53 2.69
CA ILE A 61 -1.07 0.75 1.46
C ILE A 61 -2.56 0.44 1.66
N PHE A 62 -2.87 -0.63 2.39
CA PHE A 62 -4.19 -1.22 2.53
C PHE A 62 -4.59 -1.34 4.01
N PHE A 63 -5.75 -0.80 4.37
CA PHE A 63 -6.21 -0.78 5.75
C PHE A 63 -7.73 -0.95 5.86
N ILE A 64 -8.17 -1.57 6.96
CA ILE A 64 -9.60 -1.72 7.28
C ILE A 64 -9.96 -0.63 8.27
N ASP A 65 -11.08 0.05 8.04
CA ASP A 65 -11.67 1.01 8.98
C ASP A 65 -12.36 0.24 10.12
N ASN A 66 -11.61 -0.60 10.81
CA ASN A 66 -12.05 -1.18 12.08
C ASN A 66 -11.66 -0.16 13.14
N GLY A 67 -12.60 0.32 13.94
CA GLY A 67 -12.43 1.36 14.97
C GLY A 67 -11.40 1.04 16.07
N ARG A 68 -10.12 0.95 15.70
CA ARG A 68 -8.93 0.96 16.55
C ARG A 68 -7.85 1.79 15.86
N GLN A 69 -8.18 3.06 15.65
CA GLN A 69 -7.15 4.11 15.73
C GLN A 69 -6.57 4.01 17.14
N GLU A 70 -5.26 3.76 17.30
CA GLU A 70 -4.42 4.12 18.48
C GLU A 70 -3.11 3.31 18.54
N LEU A 71 -3.02 2.10 17.97
CA LEU A 71 -1.85 1.22 18.23
C LEU A 71 -0.63 1.40 17.30
N GLN A 72 -0.75 2.03 16.13
CA GLN A 72 0.37 2.13 15.17
C GLN A 72 1.16 3.44 15.23
N LYS A 73 0.61 4.51 15.84
CA LYS A 73 1.38 5.76 16.06
C LYS A 73 2.58 5.59 17.00
N ARG A 74 2.65 4.48 17.76
CA ARG A 74 3.73 4.20 18.74
C ARG A 74 4.98 3.53 18.14
N ASN A 75 4.89 2.88 16.97
CA ASN A 75 6.00 2.07 16.44
C ASN A 75 6.87 2.77 15.38
N THR A 76 6.36 3.76 14.66
CA THR A 76 7.16 4.56 13.71
C THR A 76 8.15 5.49 14.42
N VAL A 77 7.80 6.04 15.58
CA VAL A 77 8.69 6.91 16.38
C VAL A 77 9.90 6.15 16.94
N LYS A 78 9.82 4.82 17.10
CA LYS A 78 10.94 4.01 17.61
C LYS A 78 11.99 3.67 16.55
N ARG A 79 11.63 3.54 15.27
CA ARG A 79 12.61 3.23 14.21
C ARG A 79 13.47 4.45 13.82
N GLU A 80 12.96 5.67 13.93
CA GLU A 80 13.74 6.89 13.64
C GLU A 80 14.67 7.34 14.77
N LYS A 81 14.45 6.88 16.02
CA LYS A 81 15.32 7.25 17.15
C LYS A 81 16.61 6.44 17.24
N VAL A 82 16.65 5.23 16.69
CA VAL A 82 17.83 4.35 16.82
C VAL A 82 18.99 4.78 15.92
N THR A 83 18.74 5.49 14.82
CA THR A 83 19.79 5.90 13.87
C THR A 83 20.44 7.25 14.19
N LYS A 84 20.01 7.97 15.24
CA LYS A 84 20.55 9.29 15.63
C LYS A 84 21.36 9.28 16.94
N GLU A 85 21.54 8.14 17.60
CA GLU A 85 22.28 8.04 18.87
C GLU A 85 23.68 7.40 18.75
N VAL A 86 24.21 7.19 17.53
CA VAL A 86 25.55 6.58 17.31
C VAL A 86 26.49 7.46 16.48
N SER A 87 26.41 8.79 16.64
CA SER A 87 27.41 9.72 16.11
C SER A 87 27.77 10.77 17.14
#